data_AF-A0A2G9TAG4-F1
#
_entry.id   AF-A0A2G9TAG4-F1
#
_cell.length_a   1.000
_cell.length_b   1.000
_cell.length_c   1.000
_cell.angle_alpha   90.00
_cell.angle_beta   90.00
_cell.angle_gamma   90.00
#
_symmetry.space_group_name_H-M   'P 1'
#
loop_
_entity.id
_entity.type
_entity.pdbx_description
1 polymer ?
#
loop_
_entity_poly.entity_id
_entity_poly.type
_entity_poly.pdbx_seq_one_letter_code
_entity_poly.pdbx_strand_id
1 'polypeptide(L)'
;DDLSNALSREIINRVNEVGVDVNRCLEHPHTANVLQFVCGLGPRKATHLLKMLKQHDHLLESRTKLVTLCRMGPKVFMNCAGFIKIDTTRVAEKTDAYVEVLDGSRVHPETYEWARKMAVDALEVDDSADPTTALEEILQAPDRLKDLDLDAFAEELKRQGFGEKKATLYDISAELNHRYKDQRRPFIPLSDQELFALLTKESKNSLMEEKRVCGVVTGVQFKKIPEDQRAAYISGQEHMQRIQESEYWECSFCRMPITSNKLYEHLQIK
;
A
#
# COMPACT_ATOMS: atom_id res chain seq x y z
N ASP A 1 -26.15 -4.52 9.68
CA ASP A 1 -25.38 -5.77 9.58
C ASP A 1 -24.62 -5.91 8.27
N ASP A 2 -25.23 -5.68 7.12
CA ASP A 2 -24.57 -5.83 5.80
C ASP A 2 -23.27 -5.00 5.64
N LEU A 3 -23.29 -3.73 6.05
CA LEU A 3 -22.09 -2.88 6.00
C LEU A 3 -20.95 -3.45 6.89
N SER A 4 -21.28 -3.92 8.08
CA SER A 4 -20.30 -4.50 9.00
C SER A 4 -19.67 -5.76 8.41
N ASN A 5 -20.48 -6.62 7.77
CA ASN A 5 -20.02 -7.82 7.10
C ASN A 5 -19.14 -7.50 5.89
N ALA A 6 -19.55 -6.52 5.07
CA ALA A 6 -18.77 -6.08 3.92
C ALA A 6 -17.40 -5.51 4.33
N LEU A 7 -17.38 -4.65 5.35
CA LEU A 7 -16.13 -4.09 5.91
C LEU A 7 -15.25 -5.19 6.51
N SER A 8 -15.82 -6.08 7.31
CA SER A 8 -15.07 -7.19 7.93
C SER A 8 -14.44 -8.07 6.86
N ARG A 9 -15.16 -8.37 5.79
CA ARG A 9 -14.66 -9.18 4.67
C ARG A 9 -13.49 -8.50 3.96
N GLU A 10 -13.58 -7.20 3.68
CA GLU A 10 -12.48 -6.47 3.03
C GLU A 10 -11.26 -6.37 3.95
N ILE A 11 -11.45 -6.14 5.26
CA ILE A 11 -10.35 -6.13 6.23
C ILE A 11 -9.68 -7.51 6.28
N ILE A 12 -10.46 -8.60 6.33
CA ILE A 12 -9.92 -9.97 6.30
C ILE A 12 -9.10 -10.18 5.03
N ASN A 13 -9.64 -9.85 3.85
CA ASN A 13 -8.92 -10.02 2.58
C ASN A 13 -7.57 -9.30 2.61
N ARG A 14 -7.55 -8.01 2.99
CA ARG A 14 -6.33 -7.19 3.00
C ARG A 14 -5.32 -7.61 4.05
N VAL A 15 -5.79 -8.00 5.24
CA VAL A 15 -4.89 -8.47 6.31
C VAL A 15 -4.19 -9.78 5.90
N ASN A 16 -4.92 -10.71 5.28
CA ASN A 16 -4.33 -11.99 4.87
C ASN A 16 -3.46 -11.87 3.61
N GLU A 17 -3.78 -10.95 2.69
CA GLU A 17 -2.92 -10.64 1.53
C GLU A 17 -1.56 -10.06 1.98
N VAL A 18 -1.54 -9.14 2.95
CA VAL A 18 -0.30 -8.54 3.47
C VAL A 18 0.44 -9.49 4.41
N GLY A 19 -0.28 -10.27 5.20
CA GLY A 19 0.27 -11.07 6.30
C GLY A 19 0.51 -10.25 7.57
N VAL A 20 0.58 -10.94 8.71
CA VAL A 20 0.73 -10.31 10.02
C VAL A 20 1.97 -10.83 10.71
N ASP A 21 2.89 -9.92 11.05
CA ASP A 21 4.05 -10.21 11.87
C ASP A 21 3.66 -10.21 13.35
N VAL A 22 3.63 -11.40 13.95
CA VAL A 22 3.21 -11.59 15.34
C VAL A 22 4.24 -11.01 16.32
N ASN A 23 5.53 -11.07 16.00
CA ASN A 23 6.59 -10.48 16.84
C ASN A 23 6.46 -8.96 16.87
N ARG A 24 6.14 -8.35 15.72
CA ARG A 24 5.82 -6.91 15.66
C ARG A 24 4.57 -6.55 16.46
N CYS A 25 3.55 -7.42 16.50
CA CYS A 25 2.38 -7.21 17.35
C CYS A 25 2.70 -7.29 18.85
N LEU A 26 3.70 -8.08 19.24
CA LEU A 26 4.17 -8.16 20.63
C LEU A 26 4.99 -6.92 21.01
N GLU A 27 5.86 -6.45 20.12
CA GLU A 27 6.70 -5.26 20.30
C GLU A 27 5.87 -3.96 20.28
N HIS A 28 4.85 -3.89 19.42
CA HIS A 28 4.03 -2.71 19.20
C HIS A 28 2.54 -3.00 19.39
N PRO A 29 1.98 -2.78 20.60
CA PRO A 29 0.59 -3.11 20.90
C PRO A 29 -0.45 -2.47 19.97
N HIS A 30 -0.16 -1.32 19.37
CA HIS A 30 -1.07 -0.65 18.43
C HIS A 30 -1.27 -1.42 17.12
N THR A 31 -0.34 -2.31 16.73
CA THR A 31 -0.48 -3.15 15.53
C THR A 31 -1.22 -4.46 15.81
N ALA A 32 -1.39 -4.86 17.07
CA ALA A 32 -1.95 -6.16 17.46
C ALA A 32 -3.42 -6.36 17.03
N ASN A 33 -4.18 -5.29 16.84
CA ASN A 33 -5.61 -5.37 16.50
C ASN A 33 -5.88 -6.00 15.13
N VAL A 34 -4.90 -6.04 14.23
CA VAL A 34 -5.06 -6.68 12.91
C VAL A 34 -5.11 -8.21 13.00
N LEU A 35 -4.51 -8.79 14.05
CA LEU A 35 -4.36 -10.24 14.24
C LEU A 35 -5.71 -10.96 14.31
N GLN A 36 -6.76 -10.28 14.77
CA GLN A 36 -8.11 -10.86 14.84
C GLN A 36 -8.73 -11.14 13.47
N PHE A 37 -8.21 -10.53 12.40
CA PHE A 37 -8.70 -10.68 11.03
C PHE A 37 -7.93 -11.70 10.20
N VAL A 38 -6.90 -12.34 10.80
CA VAL A 38 -6.21 -13.46 10.17
C VAL A 38 -7.14 -14.66 10.07
N CYS A 39 -7.12 -15.37 8.94
CA CYS A 39 -7.94 -16.55 8.70
C CYS A 39 -7.80 -17.58 9.83
N GLY A 40 -8.93 -18.11 10.32
CA GLY A 40 -8.97 -19.04 11.45
C GLY A 40 -8.81 -18.41 12.83
N LEU A 41 -8.38 -17.15 12.91
CA LEU A 41 -8.38 -16.36 14.13
C LEU A 41 -9.68 -15.58 14.29
N GLY A 42 -9.76 -14.87 15.41
CA GLY A 42 -10.84 -14.01 15.84
C GLY A 42 -10.41 -13.32 17.12
N PRO A 43 -11.18 -12.36 17.65
CA PRO A 43 -10.74 -11.51 18.77
C PRO A 43 -10.28 -12.32 19.99
N ARG A 44 -11.00 -13.40 20.33
CA ARG A 44 -10.63 -14.31 21.42
C ARG A 44 -9.32 -15.07 21.16
N LYS A 45 -9.16 -15.63 19.96
CA LYS A 45 -7.99 -16.44 19.59
C LYS A 45 -6.74 -15.58 19.44
N ALA A 46 -6.86 -14.41 18.83
CA ALA A 46 -5.77 -13.44 18.69
C ALA A 46 -5.27 -12.96 20.06
N THR A 47 -6.19 -12.61 20.96
CA THR A 47 -5.84 -12.23 22.34
C THR A 47 -5.14 -13.37 23.09
N HIS A 48 -5.64 -14.61 22.95
CA HIS A 48 -5.00 -15.77 23.56
C HIS A 48 -3.60 -16.02 23.00
N LEU A 49 -3.41 -15.94 21.67
CA LEU A 49 -2.12 -16.13 21.01
C LEU A 49 -1.06 -15.16 21.58
N LEU A 50 -1.38 -13.86 21.62
CA LEU A 50 -0.46 -12.85 22.17
C LEU A 50 -0.19 -13.08 23.66
N LYS A 51 -1.20 -13.48 24.44
CA LYS A 51 -1.03 -13.80 25.86
C LYS A 51 -0.06 -14.97 26.05
N MET A 52 -0.21 -16.05 25.30
CA MET A 52 0.68 -17.22 25.40
C MET A 52 2.12 -16.86 25.04
N LEU A 53 2.34 -16.09 23.98
CA LEU A 53 3.69 -15.68 23.58
C LEU A 53 4.33 -14.74 24.62
N LYS A 54 3.57 -13.83 25.23
CA LYS A 54 4.07 -13.00 26.34
C LYS A 54 4.48 -13.80 27.58
N GLN A 55 3.87 -14.97 27.80
CA GLN A 55 4.22 -15.83 28.95
C GLN A 55 5.46 -16.70 28.70
N HIS A 56 5.82 -16.90 27.43
CA HIS A 56 6.85 -17.84 27.01
C HIS A 56 7.85 -17.17 26.06
N ASP A 57 8.60 -16.21 26.60
CA ASP A 57 9.78 -15.59 25.97
C ASP A 57 9.54 -14.46 24.96
N HIS A 58 8.30 -13.99 24.79
CA HIS A 58 7.99 -12.83 23.93
C HIS A 58 8.48 -12.93 22.47
N LEU A 59 8.82 -14.14 22.00
CA LEU A 59 9.38 -14.37 20.68
C LEU A 59 8.76 -15.63 20.04
N LEU A 60 8.17 -15.44 18.87
CA LEU A 60 7.78 -16.53 17.99
C LEU A 60 8.93 -16.81 17.01
N GLU A 61 9.66 -17.90 17.24
CA GLU A 61 10.80 -18.30 16.42
C GLU A 61 10.41 -19.11 15.17
N SER A 62 9.38 -19.95 15.29
CA SER A 62 8.91 -20.79 14.18
C SER A 62 7.39 -20.98 14.25
N ARG A 63 6.76 -21.18 13.08
CA ARG A 63 5.33 -21.49 12.98
C ARG A 63 4.95 -22.75 13.75
N THR A 64 5.85 -23.72 13.89
CA THR A 64 5.61 -24.93 14.70
C THR A 64 5.30 -24.61 16.17
N LYS A 65 5.86 -23.51 16.71
CA LYS A 65 5.56 -23.05 18.07
C LYS A 65 4.11 -22.60 18.24
N LEU A 66 3.39 -22.25 17.17
CA LEU A 66 1.96 -21.94 17.27
C LEU A 66 1.17 -23.16 17.77
N VAL A 67 1.56 -24.36 17.34
CA VAL A 67 0.93 -25.61 17.77
C VAL A 67 1.44 -26.03 19.15
N THR A 68 2.76 -26.09 19.33
CA THR A 68 3.37 -26.66 20.54
C THR A 68 3.25 -25.72 21.76
N LEU A 69 3.47 -24.42 21.58
CA LEU A 69 3.49 -23.42 22.65
C LEU A 69 2.12 -22.76 22.83
N CYS A 70 1.53 -22.28 21.74
CA CYS A 70 0.25 -21.56 21.80
C CYS A 70 -0.97 -22.48 21.79
N ARG A 71 -0.75 -23.81 21.80
CA ARG A 71 -1.79 -24.86 21.83
C ARG A 71 -2.86 -24.66 20.75
N MET A 72 -2.44 -24.21 19.58
CA MET A 72 -3.34 -23.98 18.46
C MET A 72 -3.81 -25.32 17.89
N GLY A 73 -5.13 -25.48 17.77
CA GLY A 73 -5.71 -26.70 17.19
C GLY A 73 -5.38 -26.82 15.69
N PRO A 74 -5.33 -28.04 15.14
CA PRO A 74 -4.82 -28.31 13.79
C PRO A 74 -5.59 -27.57 12.69
N LYS A 75 -6.92 -27.47 12.80
CA LYS A 75 -7.76 -26.70 11.86
C LYS A 75 -7.47 -25.21 11.87
N VAL A 76 -7.14 -24.66 13.04
CA VAL A 76 -6.84 -23.23 13.18
C VAL A 76 -5.46 -22.96 12.59
N PHE A 77 -4.49 -23.82 12.89
CA PHE A 77 -3.14 -23.73 12.36
C PHE A 77 -3.13 -23.81 10.83
N MET A 78 -3.82 -24.79 10.24
CA MET A 78 -3.96 -24.92 8.78
C MET A 78 -4.60 -23.69 8.13
N ASN A 79 -5.49 -22.99 8.83
CA ASN A 79 -6.13 -21.79 8.29
C ASN A 79 -5.26 -20.53 8.41
N CYS A 80 -4.33 -20.46 9.36
CA CYS A 80 -3.63 -19.21 9.68
C CYS A 80 -2.13 -19.22 9.34
N ALA A 81 -1.49 -20.39 9.24
CA ALA A 81 -0.03 -20.49 9.24
C ALA A 81 0.61 -19.70 8.10
N GLY A 82 0.06 -19.76 6.89
CA GLY A 82 0.60 -19.01 5.72
C GLY A 82 0.45 -17.49 5.82
N PHE A 83 -0.42 -16.99 6.70
CA PHE A 83 -0.66 -15.56 6.90
C PHE A 83 0.11 -14.98 8.09
N ILE A 84 0.68 -15.85 8.93
CA ILE A 84 1.54 -15.45 10.04
C ILE A 84 2.98 -15.30 9.51
N LYS A 85 3.44 -14.06 9.46
CA LYS A 85 4.79 -13.70 9.05
C LYS A 85 5.73 -13.82 10.25
N ILE A 86 6.89 -14.43 10.04
CA ILE A 86 8.01 -14.40 10.99
C ILE A 86 9.19 -13.77 10.26
N ASP A 87 9.74 -12.70 10.82
CA ASP A 87 10.99 -12.11 10.31
C ASP A 87 12.16 -13.02 10.72
N THR A 88 12.50 -13.97 9.84
CA THR A 88 13.52 -15.00 10.10
C THR A 88 14.90 -14.40 10.33
N THR A 89 15.21 -13.26 9.71
CA THR A 89 16.47 -12.54 9.94
C THR A 89 16.54 -12.01 11.37
N ARG A 90 15.48 -11.34 11.85
CA ARG A 90 15.44 -10.83 13.24
C ARG A 90 15.35 -11.94 14.28
N VAL A 91 14.77 -13.09 13.94
CA VAL A 91 14.76 -14.27 14.82
C VAL A 91 16.17 -14.84 14.93
N ALA A 92 16.86 -15.07 13.80
CA ALA A 92 18.22 -15.64 13.78
C ALA A 92 19.24 -14.79 14.56
N GLU A 93 19.06 -13.46 14.63
CA GLU A 93 19.89 -12.58 15.45
C GLU A 93 19.66 -12.74 16.97
N LYS A 94 18.51 -13.29 17.38
CA LYS A 94 18.07 -13.36 18.78
C LYS A 94 18.11 -14.76 19.37
N THR A 95 18.24 -15.79 18.54
CA THR A 95 18.23 -17.20 18.96
C THR A 95 19.29 -17.99 18.22
N ASP A 96 19.93 -18.92 18.93
CA ASP A 96 20.86 -19.91 18.35
C ASP A 96 20.10 -21.13 17.78
N ALA A 97 18.78 -21.14 17.87
CA ALA A 97 17.95 -22.22 17.34
C ALA A 97 17.92 -22.21 15.80
N TYR A 98 17.73 -23.39 15.20
CA TYR A 98 17.49 -23.51 13.77
C TYR A 98 16.26 -22.69 13.35
N VAL A 99 16.43 -21.81 12.37
CA VAL A 99 15.38 -20.94 11.83
C VAL A 99 14.95 -21.47 10.47
N GLU A 100 13.68 -21.84 10.36
CA GLU A 100 13.10 -22.26 9.09
C GLU A 100 12.93 -21.07 8.15
N VAL A 101 13.70 -21.03 7.05
CA VAL A 101 13.77 -19.85 6.17
C VAL A 101 12.42 -19.59 5.47
N LEU A 102 11.62 -20.63 5.23
CA LEU A 102 10.28 -20.55 4.66
C LEU A 102 9.25 -19.87 5.58
N ASP A 103 9.47 -19.84 6.90
CA ASP A 103 8.60 -19.11 7.84
C ASP A 103 8.62 -17.59 7.58
N GLY A 104 9.65 -17.12 6.86
CA GLY A 104 9.77 -15.77 6.33
C GLY A 104 9.10 -15.54 4.97
N SER A 105 8.24 -16.45 4.51
CA SER A 105 7.50 -16.36 3.24
C SER A 105 6.00 -16.71 3.41
N ARG A 106 5.17 -16.47 2.38
CA ARG A 106 3.76 -16.91 2.40
C ARG A 106 3.57 -18.41 2.11
N VAL A 107 4.64 -19.15 1.82
CA VAL A 107 4.57 -20.60 1.61
C VAL A 107 3.95 -21.24 2.86
N HIS A 108 2.96 -22.09 2.67
CA HIS A 108 2.29 -22.75 3.79
C HIS A 108 3.12 -23.95 4.27
N PRO A 109 3.19 -24.26 5.59
CA PRO A 109 3.94 -25.41 6.10
C PRO A 109 3.60 -26.76 5.45
N GLU A 110 2.37 -26.91 4.94
CA GLU A 110 1.96 -28.13 4.21
C GLU A 110 2.70 -28.34 2.88
N THR A 111 3.26 -27.27 2.30
CA THR A 111 3.94 -27.29 1.00
C THR A 111 5.44 -27.01 1.10
N TYR A 112 6.02 -27.03 2.30
CA TYR A 112 7.47 -26.82 2.50
C TYR A 112 8.29 -27.86 1.75
N GLU A 113 7.82 -29.11 1.74
CA GLU A 113 8.47 -30.18 1.01
C GLU A 113 8.52 -29.92 -0.51
N TRP A 114 7.45 -29.33 -1.07
CA TRP A 114 7.44 -28.98 -2.50
C TRP A 114 8.39 -27.82 -2.79
N ALA A 115 8.47 -26.81 -1.92
CA ALA A 115 9.43 -25.72 -2.07
C ALA A 115 10.89 -26.22 -2.03
N ARG A 116 11.21 -27.19 -1.16
CA ARG A 116 12.54 -27.82 -1.11
C ARG A 116 12.85 -28.62 -2.38
N LYS A 117 11.91 -29.43 -2.86
CA LYS A 117 12.08 -30.17 -4.12
C LYS A 117 12.26 -29.26 -5.32
N MET A 118 11.47 -28.19 -5.41
CA MET A 118 11.64 -27.16 -6.44
C MET A 118 13.04 -26.56 -6.42
N ALA A 119 13.61 -26.36 -5.22
CA ALA A 119 14.97 -25.85 -5.08
C ALA A 119 16.02 -26.88 -5.56
N VAL A 120 15.90 -28.14 -5.13
CA VAL A 120 16.79 -29.23 -5.57
C VAL A 120 16.77 -29.38 -7.10
N ASP A 121 15.58 -29.44 -7.69
CA ASP A 121 15.40 -29.60 -9.14
C ASP A 121 15.97 -28.41 -9.92
N ALA A 122 15.73 -27.19 -9.46
CA ALA A 122 16.24 -25.97 -10.12
C ALA A 122 17.77 -25.84 -10.01
N LEU A 123 18.38 -26.45 -9.00
CA LEU A 123 19.84 -26.47 -8.88
C LEU A 123 20.51 -27.60 -9.67
N GLU A 124 19.73 -28.55 -10.21
CA GLU A 124 20.21 -29.80 -10.81
C GLU A 124 21.19 -30.57 -9.90
N VAL A 125 20.98 -30.46 -8.58
CA VAL A 125 21.78 -31.21 -7.60
C VAL A 125 21.23 -32.63 -7.46
N ASP A 126 22.11 -33.58 -7.12
CA ASP A 126 21.71 -34.96 -6.89
C ASP A 126 20.64 -35.06 -5.79
N ASP A 127 19.69 -35.99 -5.92
CA ASP A 127 18.58 -36.20 -4.97
C ASP A 127 19.07 -36.54 -3.54
N SER A 128 20.35 -36.89 -3.40
CA SER A 128 21.00 -37.14 -2.10
C SER A 128 21.48 -35.87 -1.39
N ALA A 129 21.46 -34.72 -2.06
CA ALA A 129 21.86 -33.43 -1.49
C ALA A 129 20.88 -32.97 -0.40
N ASP A 130 21.39 -32.23 0.58
CA ASP A 130 20.54 -31.64 1.62
C ASP A 130 19.61 -30.57 1.01
N PRO A 131 18.28 -30.78 1.05
CA PRO A 131 17.34 -29.84 0.44
C PRO A 131 17.29 -28.48 1.16
N THR A 132 17.80 -28.39 2.38
CA THR A 132 17.89 -27.13 3.13
C THR A 132 18.95 -26.22 2.53
N THR A 133 20.14 -26.77 2.26
CA THR A 133 21.23 -26.06 1.58
C THR A 133 20.80 -25.59 0.18
N ALA A 134 20.11 -26.44 -0.58
CA ALA A 134 19.58 -26.08 -1.89
C ALA A 134 18.61 -24.89 -1.82
N LEU A 135 17.73 -24.88 -0.83
CA LEU A 135 16.79 -23.79 -0.63
C LEU A 135 17.49 -22.46 -0.29
N GLU A 136 18.52 -22.50 0.56
CA GLU A 136 19.31 -21.32 0.90
C GLU A 136 20.04 -20.74 -0.31
N GLU A 137 20.59 -21.59 -1.19
CA GLU A 137 21.23 -21.14 -2.43
C GLU A 137 20.22 -20.50 -3.39
N ILE A 138 19.03 -21.10 -3.55
CA ILE A 138 17.96 -20.52 -4.37
C ILE A 138 17.51 -19.15 -3.84
N LEU A 139 17.47 -18.96 -2.52
CA LEU A 139 17.13 -17.66 -1.93
C LEU A 139 18.21 -16.60 -2.18
N GLN A 140 19.46 -16.99 -2.44
CA GLN A 140 20.54 -16.09 -2.86
C GLN A 140 20.54 -15.85 -4.38
N ALA A 141 20.16 -16.86 -5.17
CA ALA A 141 20.13 -16.82 -6.63
C ALA A 141 18.75 -17.24 -7.18
N PRO A 142 17.70 -16.41 -6.98
CA PRO A 142 16.33 -16.79 -7.31
C PRO A 142 16.06 -16.89 -8.82
N ASP A 143 16.92 -16.32 -9.66
CA ASP A 143 16.82 -16.40 -11.12
C ASP A 143 16.84 -17.85 -11.64
N ARG A 144 17.49 -18.78 -10.92
CA ARG A 144 17.55 -20.20 -11.29
C ARG A 144 16.17 -20.88 -11.30
N LEU A 145 15.20 -20.35 -10.57
CA LEU A 145 13.82 -20.87 -10.58
C LEU A 145 13.09 -20.60 -11.90
N LYS A 146 13.57 -19.68 -12.75
CA LYS A 146 12.93 -19.36 -14.03
C LYS A 146 13.08 -20.47 -15.07
N ASP A 147 14.15 -21.26 -14.94
CA ASP A 147 14.47 -22.34 -15.88
C ASP A 147 13.67 -23.63 -15.56
N LEU A 148 13.00 -23.67 -14.40
CA LEU A 148 12.20 -24.81 -13.97
C LEU A 148 10.84 -24.84 -14.68
N ASP A 149 10.52 -25.97 -15.35
CA ASP A 149 9.20 -26.21 -15.93
C ASP A 149 8.19 -26.61 -14.85
N LEU A 150 7.54 -25.59 -14.26
CA LEU A 150 6.50 -25.78 -13.25
C LEU A 150 5.27 -26.52 -13.76
N ASP A 151 5.00 -26.49 -15.07
CA ASP A 151 3.84 -27.16 -15.65
C ASP A 151 4.06 -28.66 -15.71
N ALA A 152 5.27 -29.10 -16.09
CA ALA A 152 5.67 -30.50 -16.02
C ALA A 152 5.66 -31.02 -14.57
N PHE A 153 6.21 -30.25 -13.63
CA PHE A 153 6.21 -30.62 -12.20
C PHE A 153 4.79 -30.73 -11.63
N ALA A 154 3.88 -29.82 -12.01
CA ALA A 154 2.48 -29.86 -11.60
C ALA A 154 1.74 -31.11 -12.11
N GLU A 155 1.99 -31.52 -13.36
CA GLU A 155 1.38 -32.73 -13.92
C GLU A 155 1.92 -34.00 -13.25
N GLU A 156 3.18 -34.03 -12.84
CA GLU A 156 3.74 -35.15 -12.08
C GLU A 156 3.11 -35.26 -10.68
N LEU A 157 2.97 -34.14 -9.95
CA LEU A 157 2.25 -34.14 -8.67
C LEU A 157 0.79 -34.61 -8.79
N LYS A 158 0.14 -34.23 -9.90
CA LYS A 158 -1.23 -34.66 -10.21
C LYS A 158 -1.30 -36.16 -10.47
N ARG A 159 -0.32 -36.75 -11.19
CA ARG A 159 -0.21 -38.20 -11.41
C ARG A 159 0.01 -38.98 -10.11
N GLN A 160 0.77 -38.42 -9.18
CA GLN A 160 1.00 -39.00 -7.84
C GLN A 160 -0.22 -38.87 -6.91
N GLY A 161 -1.30 -38.20 -7.34
CA GLY A 161 -2.55 -38.10 -6.58
C GLY A 161 -2.64 -36.89 -5.65
N PHE A 162 -1.73 -35.92 -5.72
CA PHE A 162 -1.78 -34.70 -4.91
C PHE A 162 -2.78 -33.64 -5.44
N GLY A 163 -3.39 -33.89 -6.60
CA GLY A 163 -4.36 -33.01 -7.26
C GLY A 163 -3.71 -31.90 -8.09
N GLU A 164 -4.52 -30.95 -8.53
CA GLU A 164 -4.05 -29.82 -9.34
C GLU A 164 -3.37 -28.76 -8.45
N LYS A 165 -2.03 -28.70 -8.50
CA LYS A 165 -1.21 -27.81 -7.66
C LYS A 165 -0.43 -26.74 -8.43
N LYS A 166 -0.74 -26.56 -9.72
CA LYS A 166 -0.08 -25.57 -10.59
C LYS A 166 -0.04 -24.18 -9.96
N ALA A 167 -1.20 -23.61 -9.59
CA ALA A 167 -1.25 -22.28 -8.98
C ALA A 167 -0.36 -22.16 -7.73
N THR A 168 -0.41 -23.17 -6.85
CA THR A 168 0.42 -23.21 -5.63
C THR A 168 1.91 -23.21 -5.93
N LEU A 169 2.36 -23.92 -6.97
CA LEU A 169 3.78 -23.94 -7.37
C LEU A 169 4.24 -22.59 -7.91
N TYR A 170 3.40 -21.90 -8.69
CA TYR A 170 3.69 -20.53 -9.14
C TYR A 170 3.75 -19.55 -7.95
N ASP A 171 2.84 -19.69 -6.98
CA ASP A 171 2.86 -18.87 -5.76
C ASP A 171 4.13 -19.14 -4.93
N ILE A 172 4.55 -20.40 -4.81
CA ILE A 172 5.81 -20.78 -4.15
C ILE A 172 7.00 -20.15 -4.88
N SER A 173 7.09 -20.31 -6.20
CA SER A 173 8.16 -19.73 -7.01
C SER A 173 8.23 -18.19 -6.86
N ALA A 174 7.08 -17.52 -6.85
CA ALA A 174 6.99 -16.08 -6.65
C ALA A 174 7.47 -15.65 -5.25
N GLU A 175 7.12 -16.41 -4.21
CA GLU A 175 7.54 -16.15 -2.83
C GLU A 175 9.03 -16.45 -2.60
N LEU A 176 9.59 -17.47 -3.25
CA LEU A 176 11.04 -17.73 -3.21
C LEU A 176 11.83 -16.62 -3.90
N ASN A 177 11.32 -16.06 -5.00
CA ASN A 177 11.91 -14.89 -5.65
C ASN A 177 11.86 -13.63 -4.77
N HIS A 178 10.70 -13.35 -4.17
CA HIS A 178 10.47 -12.15 -3.37
C HIS A 178 9.59 -12.44 -2.15
N ARG A 179 10.25 -12.85 -1.06
CA ARG A 179 9.61 -13.19 0.21
C ARG A 179 8.72 -12.07 0.74
N TYR A 180 7.45 -12.39 1.02
CA TYR A 180 6.47 -11.44 1.54
C TYR A 180 6.40 -10.11 0.77
N LYS A 181 6.59 -10.14 -0.57
CA LYS A 181 6.44 -8.94 -1.40
C LYS A 181 5.10 -8.25 -1.12
N ASP A 182 5.14 -6.95 -0.95
CA ASP A 182 3.94 -6.15 -0.75
C ASP A 182 3.21 -6.00 -2.08
N GLN A 183 2.02 -6.58 -2.17
CA GLN A 183 1.16 -6.55 -3.36
C GLN A 183 0.21 -5.34 -3.36
N ARG A 184 0.22 -4.52 -2.31
CA ARG A 184 -0.61 -3.33 -2.24
C ARG A 184 -0.17 -2.32 -3.28
N ARG A 185 -1.14 -1.51 -3.71
CA ARG A 185 -0.84 -0.34 -4.53
C ARG A 185 0.06 0.61 -3.72
N PRO A 186 1.09 1.21 -4.35
CA PRO A 186 1.87 2.26 -3.72
C PRO A 186 0.96 3.37 -3.18
N PHE A 187 1.41 4.03 -2.11
CA PHE A 187 0.69 5.17 -1.57
C PHE A 187 0.59 6.29 -2.60
N ILE A 188 -0.61 6.80 -2.81
CA ILE A 188 -0.88 7.92 -3.72
C ILE A 188 -1.18 9.14 -2.83
N PRO A 189 -0.37 10.21 -2.90
CA PRO A 189 -0.67 11.45 -2.17
C PRO A 189 -1.94 12.09 -2.73
N LEU A 190 -2.63 12.87 -1.90
CA LEU A 190 -3.81 13.63 -2.33
C LEU A 190 -3.43 14.59 -3.46
N SER A 191 -4.26 14.65 -4.49
CA SER A 191 -4.16 15.68 -5.53
C SER A 191 -4.50 17.06 -4.96
N ASP A 192 -4.03 18.13 -5.62
CA ASP A 192 -4.34 19.52 -5.22
C ASP A 192 -5.84 19.76 -5.07
N GLN A 193 -6.64 19.09 -5.89
CA GLN A 193 -8.08 19.16 -5.86
C GLN A 193 -8.69 18.45 -4.64
N GLU A 194 -8.22 17.24 -4.32
CA GLU A 194 -8.66 16.53 -3.12
C GLU A 194 -8.21 17.28 -1.86
N LEU A 195 -7.01 17.86 -1.88
CA LEU A 195 -6.49 18.70 -0.81
C LEU A 195 -7.34 19.96 -0.62
N PHE A 196 -7.65 20.67 -1.72
CA PHE A 196 -8.55 21.82 -1.70
C PHE A 196 -9.90 21.44 -1.09
N ALA A 197 -10.50 20.33 -1.53
CA ALA A 197 -11.77 19.86 -1.01
C ALA A 197 -11.71 19.46 0.46
N LEU A 198 -10.61 18.84 0.90
CA LEU A 198 -10.40 18.47 2.29
C LEU A 198 -10.32 19.70 3.21
N LEU A 199 -9.62 20.74 2.77
CA LEU A 199 -9.37 21.98 3.52
C LEU A 199 -10.58 22.92 3.54
N THR A 200 -11.22 23.11 2.39
CA THR A 200 -12.33 24.05 2.23
C THR A 200 -13.70 23.42 2.50
N LYS A 201 -13.78 22.09 2.49
CA LYS A 201 -15.04 21.31 2.42
C LYS A 201 -15.86 21.59 1.15
N GLU A 202 -15.26 22.22 0.15
CA GLU A 202 -15.87 22.49 -1.14
C GLU A 202 -15.47 21.41 -2.16
N SER A 203 -16.45 20.84 -2.85
CA SER A 203 -16.25 19.85 -3.93
C SER A 203 -16.31 20.52 -5.30
N LYS A 204 -15.97 19.77 -6.36
CA LYS A 204 -16.22 20.19 -7.76
C LYS A 204 -17.67 20.64 -8.01
N ASN A 205 -18.63 20.06 -7.28
CA ASN A 205 -20.04 20.38 -7.46
C ASN A 205 -20.46 21.63 -6.69
N SER A 206 -19.74 21.98 -5.62
CA SER A 206 -20.05 23.15 -4.79
C SER A 206 -19.21 24.37 -5.12
N LEU A 207 -17.98 24.22 -5.63
CA LEU A 207 -17.17 25.31 -6.16
C LEU A 207 -16.60 24.93 -7.54
N MET A 208 -17.38 25.25 -8.58
CA MET A 208 -17.02 25.03 -9.99
C MET A 208 -16.49 26.31 -10.64
N GLU A 209 -15.78 26.16 -11.75
CA GLU A 209 -15.41 27.27 -12.62
C GLU A 209 -16.68 28.07 -13.01
N GLU A 210 -16.54 29.40 -13.11
CA GLU A 210 -17.64 30.35 -13.36
C GLU A 210 -18.72 30.47 -12.27
N LYS A 211 -18.62 29.72 -11.15
CA LYS A 211 -19.56 29.90 -10.03
C LYS A 211 -19.35 31.26 -9.37
N ARG A 212 -20.40 32.06 -9.31
CA ARG A 212 -20.42 33.31 -8.54
C ARG A 212 -20.43 32.99 -7.04
N VAL A 213 -19.50 33.58 -6.30
CA VAL A 213 -19.37 33.44 -4.85
C VAL A 213 -19.33 34.82 -4.19
N CYS A 214 -19.90 34.92 -2.98
CA CYS A 214 -19.75 36.12 -2.16
C CYS A 214 -18.38 36.08 -1.48
N GLY A 215 -17.57 37.12 -1.71
CA GLY A 215 -16.28 37.29 -1.04
C GLY A 215 -16.27 38.55 -0.18
N VAL A 216 -15.47 38.53 0.90
CA VAL A 216 -15.18 39.72 1.70
C VAL A 216 -13.77 40.18 1.37
N VAL A 217 -13.62 41.49 1.17
CA VAL A 217 -12.32 42.09 0.85
C VAL A 217 -11.50 42.19 2.15
N THR A 218 -10.33 41.55 2.17
CA THR A 218 -9.47 41.48 3.35
C THR A 218 -8.26 42.42 3.28
N GLY A 219 -7.88 42.87 2.09
CA GLY A 219 -6.75 43.78 1.91
C GLY A 219 -6.72 44.41 0.53
N VAL A 220 -6.23 45.64 0.46
CA VAL A 220 -6.05 46.40 -0.78
C VAL A 220 -4.57 46.72 -0.93
N GLN A 221 -3.97 46.27 -2.04
CA GLN A 221 -2.58 46.59 -2.39
C GLN A 221 -2.55 47.38 -3.69
N PHE A 222 -1.82 48.49 -3.68
CA PHE A 222 -1.57 49.27 -4.88
C PHE A 222 -0.49 48.59 -5.70
N LYS A 223 -0.84 48.12 -6.90
CA LYS A 223 0.17 47.69 -7.88
C LYS A 223 0.99 48.94 -8.23
N LYS A 224 2.30 48.93 -7.93
CA LYS A 224 3.19 50.01 -8.37
C LYS A 224 3.08 50.08 -9.88
N ILE A 225 2.63 51.22 -10.38
CA ILE A 225 2.64 51.52 -11.80
C ILE A 225 4.12 51.53 -12.21
N PRO A 226 4.53 50.73 -13.20
CA PRO A 226 5.87 50.80 -13.77
C PRO A 226 6.25 52.26 -14.08
N GLU A 227 7.49 52.66 -13.79
CA GLU A 227 7.92 54.07 -13.84
C GLU A 227 7.72 54.70 -15.23
N ASP A 228 7.88 53.89 -16.27
CA ASP A 228 7.63 54.20 -17.69
C ASP A 228 6.17 54.59 -17.96
N GLN A 229 5.22 54.08 -17.16
CA GLN A 229 3.79 54.30 -17.33
C GLN A 229 3.21 55.35 -16.36
N ARG A 230 4.03 55.84 -15.42
CA ARG A 230 3.60 56.74 -14.34
C ARG A 230 3.25 58.15 -14.85
N ALA A 231 4.01 58.67 -15.81
CA ALA A 231 3.75 59.99 -16.39
C ALA A 231 2.44 60.03 -17.19
N ALA A 232 2.17 58.96 -17.96
CA ALA A 232 0.92 58.78 -18.70
C ALA A 232 -0.28 58.57 -17.75
N TYR A 233 -0.09 57.88 -16.63
CA TYR A 233 -1.11 57.75 -15.60
C TYR A 233 -1.49 59.08 -14.93
N ILE A 234 -0.49 59.94 -14.66
CA ILE A 234 -0.70 61.24 -13.99
C ILE A 234 -1.23 62.31 -14.94
N SER A 235 -0.90 62.24 -16.24
CA SER A 235 -1.32 63.24 -17.23
C SER A 235 -2.78 63.13 -17.67
N GLY A 236 -3.47 62.04 -17.34
CA GLY A 236 -4.89 61.84 -17.67
C GLY A 236 -5.19 61.67 -19.16
N GLN A 237 -4.16 61.55 -20.01
CA GLN A 237 -4.32 61.40 -21.45
C GLN A 237 -4.44 59.91 -21.83
N GLU A 238 -5.62 59.58 -22.38
CA GLU A 238 -5.96 58.35 -23.14
C GLU A 238 -5.77 56.99 -22.40
N HIS A 239 -6.55 56.79 -21.35
CA HIS A 239 -6.67 55.48 -20.66
C HIS A 239 -7.61 54.48 -21.36
N MET A 240 -8.13 54.81 -22.54
CA MET A 240 -9.19 54.07 -23.23
C MET A 240 -8.76 53.77 -24.67
N GLN A 241 -8.72 52.48 -25.04
CA GLN A 241 -8.51 52.01 -26.40
C GLN A 241 -9.79 51.34 -26.91
N ARG A 242 -10.15 51.56 -28.17
CA ARG A 242 -11.34 50.94 -28.77
C ARG A 242 -10.99 49.51 -29.20
N ILE A 243 -11.80 48.52 -28.79
CA ILE A 243 -11.54 47.12 -29.13
C ILE A 243 -11.95 46.91 -30.59
N GLN A 244 -10.98 46.75 -31.49
CA GLN A 244 -11.12 46.19 -32.85
C GLN A 244 -12.46 46.53 -33.55
N GLU A 245 -12.71 47.82 -33.80
CA GLU A 245 -13.90 48.36 -34.47
C GLU A 245 -15.27 48.15 -33.78
N SER A 246 -15.31 47.53 -32.59
CA SER A 246 -16.53 47.40 -31.79
C SER A 246 -16.97 48.73 -31.14
N GLU A 247 -18.19 48.79 -30.61
CA GLU A 247 -18.68 49.92 -29.80
C GLU A 247 -18.12 49.90 -28.36
N TYR A 248 -17.30 48.91 -28.02
CA TYR A 248 -16.75 48.72 -26.68
C TYR A 248 -15.33 49.27 -26.57
N TRP A 249 -15.04 49.87 -25.42
CA TRP A 249 -13.73 50.40 -25.07
C TRP A 249 -13.06 49.46 -24.06
N GLU A 250 -11.74 49.36 -24.07
CA GLU A 250 -10.95 48.66 -23.05
C GLU A 250 -9.96 49.62 -22.40
N CYS A 251 -9.63 49.34 -21.14
CA CYS A 251 -8.59 50.07 -20.44
C CYS A 251 -7.21 49.71 -21.02
N SER A 252 -6.45 50.71 -21.43
CA SER A 252 -5.11 50.55 -22.02
C SER A 252 -4.11 49.82 -21.09
N PHE A 253 -4.41 49.75 -19.78
CA PHE A 253 -3.52 49.20 -18.75
C PHE A 253 -3.91 47.81 -18.27
N CYS A 254 -5.21 47.53 -18.11
CA CYS A 254 -5.68 46.23 -17.61
C CYS A 254 -6.36 45.35 -18.67
N ARG A 255 -6.54 45.86 -19.90
CA ARG A 255 -7.20 45.17 -21.03
C ARG A 255 -8.60 44.64 -20.69
N MET A 256 -9.24 45.21 -19.68
CA MET A 256 -10.61 44.88 -19.30
C MET A 256 -11.59 45.78 -20.06
N PRO A 257 -12.74 45.24 -20.50
CA PRO A 257 -13.77 46.02 -21.18
C PRO A 257 -14.43 47.05 -20.24
N ILE A 258 -14.67 48.24 -20.78
CA ILE A 258 -15.28 49.41 -20.15
C ILE A 258 -16.78 49.40 -20.50
N THR A 259 -17.60 49.09 -19.51
CA THR A 259 -19.07 49.00 -19.67
C THR A 259 -19.81 50.24 -19.17
N SER A 260 -19.10 51.30 -18.76
CA SER A 260 -19.66 52.49 -18.09
C SER A 260 -18.84 53.77 -18.32
N ASN A 261 -19.52 54.93 -18.33
CA ASN A 261 -18.94 56.27 -18.52
C ASN A 261 -18.18 56.82 -17.29
N LYS A 262 -17.95 55.99 -16.28
CA LYS A 262 -17.31 56.40 -15.02
C LYS A 262 -15.89 55.83 -14.98
N LEU A 263 -14.90 56.67 -15.31
CA LEU A 263 -13.47 56.29 -15.31
C LEU A 263 -13.00 55.69 -13.96
N TYR A 264 -13.65 56.06 -12.86
CA TYR A 264 -13.37 55.53 -11.53
C TYR A 264 -13.82 54.08 -11.33
N GLU A 265 -14.62 53.50 -12.22
CA GLU A 265 -14.99 52.07 -12.17
C GLU A 265 -13.85 51.16 -12.72
N HIS A 266 -12.79 51.76 -13.28
CA HIS A 266 -11.54 51.08 -13.64
C HIS A 266 -10.42 51.26 -12.61
N LEU A 267 -10.64 52.10 -11.60
CA LEU A 267 -10.02 51.88 -10.30
C LEU A 267 -10.73 50.66 -9.73
N GLN A 268 -10.06 49.50 -9.74
CA GLN A 268 -10.57 48.33 -9.03
C GLN A 268 -10.46 48.59 -7.52
N ILE A 269 -11.40 49.37 -7.00
CA ILE A 269 -11.84 49.29 -5.62
C ILE A 269 -12.53 47.93 -5.52
N LYS A 270 -11.96 47.03 -4.72
CA LYS A 270 -12.73 45.94 -4.14
C LYS A 270 -13.17 46.39 -2.76
#